data_AF-A0A6J8A3F9-F1
#
_entry.id   AF-A0A6J8A3F9-F1
#
_cell.length_a   1.000
_cell.length_b   1.000
_cell.length_c   1.000
_cell.angle_alpha   90.00
_cell.angle_beta   90.00
_cell.angle_gamma   90.00
#
_symmetry.space_group_name_H-M   'P 1'
#
loop_
_entity.id
_entity.type
_entity.pdbx_description
1 polymer ?
#
loop_
_entity_poly.entity_id
_entity_poly.type
_entity_poly.pdbx_seq_one_letter_code
_entity_poly.pdbx_strand_id
1 'polypeptide(L)'
;MLHDPTFYPTFYEKGMQLDDVDVTIDYAGSFNKKNELVDDMLTNHGFSIEGSTFNKEGDDKEGTILENTNSVGNNCLTYMTTYKGHSVRSKDYNKFVQSLESASIRGTFGTLIWDGCNNPGSRLRKTIPCGLEHGLTRIEATFYGRMPTIDDVHYILFKWSVEYLTPKLCYSTQVELQWKALAEQINSTSLFYCEATREVLAAHWVNEYTGKVGGVYKKVDKKEELEQTLLWVASELTFAKPVHILHKFRQGTRCVFLWYTFLP
;
A
#
# COMPACT_ATOMS: atom_id res chain seq x y z
N MET A 1 -14.82 7.90 17.11
CA MET A 1 -15.33 9.27 16.88
C MET A 1 -16.58 9.17 16.01
N LEU A 2 -17.59 8.42 16.47
CA LEU A 2 -18.83 8.11 15.74
C LEU A 2 -20.05 8.43 16.63
N HIS A 3 -20.04 9.56 17.33
CA HIS A 3 -21.16 9.93 18.20
C HIS A 3 -21.31 11.45 18.28
N ASP A 4 -21.90 12.04 17.25
CA ASP A 4 -22.80 13.17 17.45
C ASP A 4 -23.82 13.25 16.27
N PRO A 5 -25.08 12.83 16.46
CA PRO A 5 -26.11 12.92 15.43
C PRO A 5 -26.51 14.37 15.07
N THR A 6 -26.05 15.38 15.82
CA THR A 6 -26.32 16.80 15.55
C THR A 6 -25.31 17.44 14.59
N PHE A 7 -24.19 16.77 14.30
CA PHE A 7 -23.17 17.30 13.39
C PHE A 7 -23.67 17.33 11.93
N TYR A 8 -24.53 16.39 11.54
CA TYR A 8 -24.89 16.13 10.13
C TYR A 8 -25.94 17.05 9.51
N PRO A 9 -27.03 17.45 10.21
CA PRO A 9 -27.97 18.43 9.68
C PRO A 9 -27.26 19.69 9.19
N THR A 10 -26.20 20.10 9.89
CA THR A 10 -25.43 21.29 9.56
C THR A 10 -24.65 21.21 8.24
N PHE A 11 -24.33 20.01 7.72
CA PHE A 11 -23.65 19.88 6.41
C PHE A 11 -24.62 20.05 5.25
N TYR A 12 -25.73 19.31 5.31
CA TYR A 12 -26.76 19.37 4.28
C TYR A 12 -27.43 20.75 4.24
N GLU A 13 -27.68 21.37 5.39
CA GLU A 13 -28.21 22.75 5.48
C GLU A 13 -27.25 23.79 4.87
N LYS A 14 -25.96 23.48 4.79
CA LYS A 14 -24.93 24.32 4.16
C LYS A 14 -24.66 23.96 2.69
N GLY A 15 -25.47 23.08 2.10
CA GLY A 15 -25.31 22.64 0.71
C GLY A 15 -24.09 21.73 0.49
N MET A 16 -23.53 21.14 1.55
CA MET A 16 -22.46 20.16 1.45
C MET A 16 -23.05 18.75 1.31
N GLN A 17 -22.53 17.98 0.36
CA GLN A 17 -22.89 16.59 0.14
C GLN A 17 -21.81 15.66 0.69
N LEU A 18 -22.23 14.53 1.26
CA LEU A 18 -21.34 13.47 1.66
C LEU A 18 -21.09 12.55 0.46
N ASP A 19 -19.86 12.54 -0.05
CA ASP A 19 -19.48 11.68 -1.17
C ASP A 19 -19.19 10.25 -0.70
N ASP A 20 -18.32 10.11 0.30
CA ASP A 20 -18.01 8.81 0.91
C ASP A 20 -17.59 8.89 2.38
N VAL A 21 -17.60 7.73 3.03
CA VAL A 21 -17.11 7.51 4.40
C VAL A 21 -16.23 6.28 4.42
N ASP A 22 -14.96 6.45 4.77
CA ASP A 22 -14.02 5.36 5.01
C ASP A 22 -14.00 4.96 6.48
N VAL A 23 -14.22 3.68 6.75
CA VAL A 23 -14.01 3.06 8.06
C VAL A 23 -12.95 1.97 7.95
N THR A 24 -12.09 1.88 8.96
CA THR A 24 -10.97 0.93 8.95
C THR A 24 -10.84 0.20 10.27
N ILE A 25 -10.41 -1.06 10.21
CA ILE A 25 -9.99 -1.85 11.36
C ILE A 25 -8.69 -2.59 11.03
N ASP A 26 -7.84 -2.75 12.03
CA ASP A 26 -6.56 -3.43 11.91
C ASP A 26 -6.61 -4.75 12.70
N TYR A 27 -6.15 -5.85 12.09
CA TYR A 27 -6.05 -7.18 12.70
C TYR A 27 -4.61 -7.68 12.66
N ALA A 28 -4.21 -8.42 13.70
CA ALA A 28 -2.93 -9.13 13.69
C ALA A 28 -2.99 -10.28 12.68
N GLY A 29 -1.92 -10.46 11.91
CA GLY A 29 -1.85 -11.47 10.85
C GLY A 29 -1.70 -10.88 9.46
N SER A 30 -1.35 -11.75 8.51
CA SER A 30 -1.22 -11.45 7.08
C SER A 30 -1.95 -12.53 6.27
N PHE A 31 -2.28 -12.25 5.02
CA PHE A 31 -2.98 -13.20 4.15
C PHE A 31 -2.32 -13.31 2.79
N ASN A 32 -2.59 -14.42 2.09
CA ASN A 32 -2.23 -14.58 0.69
C ASN A 32 -3.41 -14.21 -0.20
N LYS A 33 -3.34 -13.04 -0.85
CA LYS A 33 -4.39 -12.53 -1.74
C LYS A 33 -4.73 -13.55 -2.84
N LYS A 34 -3.73 -13.92 -3.64
CA LYS A 34 -3.96 -14.51 -4.96
C LYS A 34 -4.31 -15.99 -4.91
N ASN A 35 -3.62 -16.77 -4.09
CA ASN A 35 -3.72 -18.23 -4.12
C ASN A 35 -4.72 -18.78 -3.10
N GLU A 36 -5.27 -17.94 -2.23
CA GLU A 36 -6.07 -18.41 -1.12
C GLU A 36 -7.31 -17.54 -0.89
N LEU A 37 -7.14 -16.25 -0.59
CA LEU A 37 -8.30 -15.40 -0.28
C LEU A 37 -9.23 -15.21 -1.49
N VAL A 38 -8.67 -14.86 -2.66
CA VAL A 38 -9.47 -14.73 -3.88
C VAL A 38 -10.13 -16.06 -4.25
N ASP A 39 -9.40 -17.16 -4.19
CA ASP A 39 -9.92 -18.50 -4.53
C ASP A 39 -11.06 -18.92 -3.58
N ASP A 40 -10.92 -18.67 -2.28
CA ASP A 40 -11.95 -18.94 -1.27
C ASP A 40 -13.19 -18.07 -1.51
N MET A 41 -13.02 -16.77 -1.80
CA MET A 41 -14.13 -15.86 -2.10
C MET A 41 -14.91 -16.28 -3.35
N LEU A 42 -14.22 -16.70 -4.41
CA LEU A 42 -14.85 -17.16 -5.65
C LEU A 42 -15.56 -18.51 -5.47
N THR A 43 -14.94 -19.44 -4.73
CA THR A 43 -15.45 -20.81 -4.61
C THR A 43 -16.55 -20.94 -3.56
N ASN A 44 -16.40 -20.24 -2.43
CA ASN A 44 -17.21 -20.46 -1.23
C ASN A 44 -18.15 -19.30 -0.88
N HIS A 45 -17.89 -18.08 -1.38
CA HIS A 45 -18.64 -16.89 -0.99
C HIS A 45 -19.41 -16.21 -2.12
N GLY A 46 -19.46 -16.82 -3.31
CA GLY A 46 -20.31 -16.31 -4.41
C GLY A 46 -19.82 -14.98 -5.01
N PHE A 47 -18.54 -14.66 -4.87
CA PHE A 47 -17.93 -13.53 -5.58
C PHE A 47 -17.69 -13.87 -7.05
N SER A 48 -17.66 -12.84 -7.90
CA SER A 48 -17.11 -12.92 -9.26
C SER A 48 -15.93 -11.98 -9.42
N ILE A 49 -15.18 -12.14 -10.51
CA ILE A 49 -14.16 -11.19 -10.93
C ILE A 49 -14.79 -10.16 -11.89
N GLU A 50 -14.36 -8.90 -11.81
CA GLU A 50 -14.72 -7.84 -12.75
C GLU A 50 -14.41 -8.25 -14.20
N GLY A 51 -15.36 -8.03 -15.10
CA GLY A 51 -15.20 -8.38 -16.52
C GLY A 51 -15.21 -9.88 -16.84
N SER A 52 -15.42 -10.77 -15.85
CA SER A 52 -15.55 -12.20 -16.13
C SER A 52 -16.90 -12.54 -16.76
N THR A 53 -16.90 -13.48 -17.70
CA THR A 53 -18.11 -14.06 -18.31
C THR A 53 -18.73 -15.15 -17.44
N PHE A 54 -18.03 -15.62 -16.42
CA PHE A 54 -18.56 -16.50 -15.36
C PHE A 54 -19.35 -15.67 -14.34
N ASN A 55 -20.39 -14.98 -14.81
CA ASN A 55 -21.39 -14.43 -13.92
C ASN A 55 -22.37 -15.57 -13.61
N LYS A 56 -22.50 -15.94 -12.33
CA LYS A 56 -23.77 -16.49 -11.88
C LYS A 56 -24.80 -15.37 -12.11
N GLU A 57 -25.57 -15.47 -13.18
CA GLU A 57 -26.77 -14.64 -13.34
C GLU A 57 -27.79 -15.12 -12.31
N GLY A 58 -28.18 -14.24 -11.38
CA GLY A 58 -29.15 -14.52 -10.33
C GLY A 58 -28.84 -13.83 -9.00
N ASP A 59 -29.84 -13.79 -8.11
CA ASP A 59 -29.82 -13.15 -6.77
C ASP A 59 -28.78 -13.71 -5.77
N ASP A 60 -27.93 -14.66 -6.19
CA ASP A 60 -26.92 -15.34 -5.36
C ASP A 60 -25.51 -14.73 -5.46
N LYS A 61 -25.36 -13.54 -6.07
CA LYS A 61 -24.06 -12.87 -6.22
C LYS A 61 -23.77 -11.98 -5.01
N GLU A 62 -22.81 -12.39 -4.19
CA GLU A 62 -22.41 -11.63 -3.00
C GLU A 62 -21.67 -10.33 -3.36
N GLY A 63 -20.80 -10.37 -4.37
CA GLY A 63 -19.98 -9.22 -4.74
C GLY A 63 -19.10 -9.44 -5.96
N THR A 64 -18.32 -8.41 -6.29
CA THR A 64 -17.39 -8.41 -7.42
C THR A 64 -16.00 -7.99 -6.96
N ILE A 65 -15.01 -8.84 -7.16
CA ILE A 65 -13.58 -8.55 -6.98
C ILE A 65 -13.11 -7.70 -8.15
N LEU A 66 -12.43 -6.59 -7.87
CA LEU A 66 -11.95 -5.65 -8.89
C LEU A 66 -10.57 -6.05 -9.41
N GLU A 67 -10.37 -5.97 -10.73
CA GLU A 67 -9.09 -6.27 -11.37
C GLU A 67 -8.18 -5.04 -11.40
N ASN A 68 -7.68 -4.66 -10.22
CA ASN A 68 -6.94 -3.41 -10.04
C ASN A 68 -5.52 -3.59 -9.49
N THR A 69 -4.93 -4.78 -9.64
CA THR A 69 -3.57 -5.10 -9.15
C THR A 69 -2.51 -4.10 -9.65
N ASN A 70 -2.65 -3.58 -10.87
CA ASN A 70 -1.75 -2.55 -11.42
C ASN A 70 -1.86 -1.18 -10.73
N SER A 71 -2.91 -0.94 -9.93
CA SER A 71 -3.10 0.29 -9.17
C SER A 71 -2.75 0.11 -7.69
N VAL A 72 -3.22 -1.00 -7.11
CA VAL A 72 -3.14 -1.24 -5.66
C VAL A 72 -2.01 -2.16 -5.23
N GLY A 73 -1.38 -2.90 -6.15
CA GLY A 73 -0.36 -3.90 -5.82
C GLY A 73 -0.94 -5.29 -5.55
N ASN A 74 -0.04 -6.23 -5.25
CA ASN A 74 -0.39 -7.64 -5.11
C ASN A 74 -0.85 -7.99 -3.68
N ASN A 75 -0.64 -7.09 -2.72
CA ASN A 75 -0.98 -7.30 -1.31
C ASN A 75 -2.26 -6.57 -0.89
N CYS A 76 -3.01 -6.05 -1.85
CA CYS A 76 -4.30 -5.41 -1.64
C CYS A 76 -5.37 -6.05 -2.53
N LEU A 77 -6.39 -6.58 -1.89
CA LEU A 77 -7.62 -7.03 -2.51
C LEU A 77 -8.62 -5.87 -2.49
N THR A 78 -9.32 -5.63 -3.60
CA THR A 78 -10.44 -4.68 -3.64
C THR A 78 -11.67 -5.39 -4.18
N TYR A 79 -12.82 -5.19 -3.55
CA TYR A 79 -14.09 -5.74 -4.01
C TYR A 79 -15.24 -4.80 -3.72
N MET A 80 -16.35 -5.01 -4.42
CA MET A 80 -17.61 -4.29 -4.29
C MET A 80 -18.68 -5.26 -3.82
N THR A 81 -19.43 -4.88 -2.78
CA THR A 81 -20.66 -5.55 -2.35
C THR A 81 -21.82 -4.57 -2.35
N THR A 82 -23.04 -5.11 -2.29
CA THR A 82 -24.24 -4.30 -2.06
C THR A 82 -24.80 -4.61 -0.69
N TYR A 83 -24.98 -3.59 0.15
CA TYR A 83 -25.56 -3.72 1.47
C TYR A 83 -26.70 -2.72 1.64
N LYS A 84 -27.90 -3.24 1.95
CA LYS A 84 -29.14 -2.44 2.10
C LYS A 84 -29.40 -1.51 0.89
N GLY A 85 -29.13 -1.99 -0.33
CA GLY A 85 -29.33 -1.23 -1.56
C GLY A 85 -28.24 -0.21 -1.89
N HIS A 86 -27.13 -0.19 -1.14
CA HIS A 86 -26.01 0.72 -1.38
C HIS A 86 -24.72 -0.04 -1.68
N SER A 87 -23.92 0.49 -2.60
CA SER A 87 -22.61 -0.04 -2.90
C SER A 87 -21.62 0.26 -1.78
N VAL A 88 -20.90 -0.76 -1.35
CA VAL A 88 -19.79 -0.65 -0.41
C VAL A 88 -18.54 -1.16 -1.11
N ARG A 89 -17.48 -0.35 -1.11
CA ARG A 89 -16.16 -0.79 -1.57
C ARG A 89 -15.34 -1.26 -0.39
N SER A 90 -14.69 -2.38 -0.54
CA SER A 90 -13.87 -3.00 0.49
C SER A 90 -12.44 -3.09 0.02
N LYS A 91 -11.49 -2.93 0.94
CA LYS A 91 -10.10 -3.30 0.72
C LYS A 91 -9.54 -4.07 1.89
N ASP A 92 -8.97 -5.22 1.58
CA ASP A 92 -8.20 -6.03 2.52
C ASP A 92 -6.74 -5.96 2.08
N TYR A 93 -5.84 -5.56 2.98
CA TYR A 93 -4.43 -5.43 2.63
C TYR A 93 -3.46 -5.69 3.77
N ASN A 94 -2.34 -6.36 3.43
CA ASN A 94 -1.20 -6.53 4.33
C ASN A 94 -0.52 -5.17 4.49
N LYS A 95 -0.82 -4.47 5.60
CA LYS A 95 -0.56 -3.03 5.78
C LYS A 95 0.91 -2.64 5.67
N PHE A 96 1.83 -3.48 6.14
CA PHE A 96 3.26 -3.24 5.99
C PHE A 96 3.70 -3.34 4.54
N VAL A 97 3.46 -4.47 3.87
CA VAL A 97 3.84 -4.62 2.45
C VAL A 97 3.13 -3.59 1.57
N GLN A 98 1.86 -3.29 1.87
CA GLN A 98 1.09 -2.28 1.15
C GLN A 98 1.68 -0.86 1.27
N SER A 99 2.31 -0.51 2.39
CA SER A 99 3.01 0.78 2.51
C SER A 99 4.27 0.85 1.64
N LEU A 100 4.87 -0.30 1.32
CA LEU A 100 6.00 -0.41 0.40
C LEU A 100 5.53 -0.40 -1.06
N GLU A 101 4.41 -1.05 -1.37
CA GLU A 101 3.81 -1.08 -2.71
C GLU A 101 3.17 0.27 -3.09
N SER A 102 2.54 0.98 -2.16
CA SER A 102 1.77 2.20 -2.46
C SER A 102 2.48 3.52 -2.12
N ALA A 103 2.53 4.45 -3.09
CA ALA A 103 3.20 5.75 -2.98
C ALA A 103 2.54 6.73 -2.00
N SER A 104 1.22 6.63 -1.82
CA SER A 104 0.44 7.57 -1.00
C SER A 104 0.81 7.56 0.49
N ILE A 105 1.48 6.50 0.96
CA ILE A 105 1.95 6.38 2.34
C ILE A 105 3.43 6.78 2.46
N ARG A 106 4.23 6.71 1.38
CA ARG A 106 5.69 6.96 1.42
C ARG A 106 6.07 8.39 1.75
N GLY A 107 5.25 9.38 1.36
CA GLY A 107 5.47 10.79 1.75
C GLY A 107 5.46 11.01 3.28
N THR A 108 4.85 10.10 4.04
CA THR A 108 4.81 10.11 5.51
C THR A 108 5.61 8.98 6.15
N PHE A 109 5.80 7.86 5.43
CA PHE A 109 6.42 6.61 5.92
C PHE A 109 7.90 6.49 5.59
N GLY A 110 8.44 7.32 4.68
CA GLY A 110 9.80 7.19 4.20
C GLY A 110 10.02 5.90 3.40
N THR A 111 11.29 5.56 3.17
CA THR A 111 11.69 4.34 2.43
C THR A 111 12.53 3.40 3.26
N LEU A 112 12.89 3.79 4.48
CA LEU A 112 13.63 2.98 5.41
C LEU A 112 12.68 2.27 6.38
N ILE A 113 13.06 1.07 6.84
CA ILE A 113 12.33 0.40 7.92
C ILE A 113 12.30 1.23 9.21
N TRP A 114 13.36 2.02 9.45
CA TRP A 114 13.45 2.96 10.57
C TRP A 114 12.38 4.04 10.52
N ASP A 115 12.00 4.51 9.33
CA ASP A 115 10.95 5.52 9.13
C ASP A 115 9.55 4.97 9.46
N GLY A 116 9.38 3.65 9.33
CA GLY A 116 8.22 2.92 9.86
C GLY A 116 8.24 2.88 11.39
N CYS A 117 9.33 2.38 11.99
CA CYS A 117 9.45 2.20 13.44
C CYS A 117 9.44 3.53 14.23
N ASN A 118 9.99 4.61 13.66
CA ASN A 118 10.14 5.92 14.29
C ASN A 118 9.33 7.01 13.60
N ASN A 119 8.21 6.63 12.97
CA ASN A 119 7.41 7.54 12.17
C ASN A 119 6.98 8.81 12.94
N PRO A 120 7.16 10.03 12.39
CA PRO A 120 6.69 11.25 13.04
C PRO A 120 5.17 11.26 13.23
N GLY A 121 4.42 10.54 12.39
CA GLY A 121 2.99 10.30 12.53
C GLY A 121 2.65 9.30 13.64
N SER A 122 1.90 9.76 14.65
CA SER A 122 1.51 8.98 15.83
C SER A 122 0.69 7.73 15.51
N ARG A 123 -0.08 7.73 14.41
CA ARG A 123 -0.89 6.59 13.98
C ARG A 123 -0.03 5.40 13.59
N LEU A 124 0.94 5.60 12.70
CA LEU A 124 1.82 4.55 12.19
C LEU A 124 2.76 4.02 13.29
N ARG A 125 3.33 4.93 14.09
CA ARG A 125 4.18 4.59 15.23
C ARG A 125 3.48 3.68 16.25
N LYS A 126 2.16 3.85 16.44
CA LYS A 126 1.38 3.01 17.35
C LYS A 126 1.00 1.66 16.73
N THR A 127 0.71 1.60 15.42
CA THR A 127 0.21 0.34 14.83
C THR A 127 1.29 -0.63 14.37
N ILE A 128 2.47 -0.15 13.93
CA ILE A 128 3.54 -1.04 13.47
C ILE A 128 4.03 -1.98 14.59
N PRO A 129 4.27 -1.51 15.84
CA PRO A 129 4.60 -2.38 16.96
C PRO A 129 3.61 -3.52 17.19
N CYS A 130 2.30 -3.25 16.99
CA CYS A 130 1.25 -4.27 17.14
C CYS A 130 1.33 -5.39 16.09
N GLY A 131 1.98 -5.14 14.96
CA GLY A 131 2.12 -6.10 13.87
C GLY A 131 3.52 -6.72 13.75
N LEU A 132 4.49 -6.38 14.61
CA LEU A 132 5.87 -6.84 14.43
C LEU A 132 5.98 -8.37 14.43
N GLU A 133 5.28 -9.04 15.36
CA GLU A 133 5.35 -10.48 15.54
C GLU A 133 4.45 -11.26 14.56
N HIS A 134 3.30 -10.69 14.21
CA HIS A 134 2.24 -11.43 13.50
C HIS A 134 1.96 -10.90 12.09
N GLY A 135 2.49 -9.73 11.74
CA GLY A 135 2.03 -8.96 10.60
C GLY A 135 0.76 -8.19 10.94
N LEU A 136 0.28 -7.40 9.98
CA LEU A 136 -0.84 -6.49 10.20
C LEU A 136 -1.69 -6.42 8.94
N THR A 137 -2.92 -6.91 9.04
CA THR A 137 -3.93 -6.80 7.99
C THR A 137 -4.84 -5.63 8.32
N ARG A 138 -5.18 -4.83 7.30
CA ARG A 138 -6.21 -3.82 7.40
C ARG A 138 -7.39 -4.18 6.53
N ILE A 139 -8.56 -4.01 7.11
CA ILE A 139 -9.83 -4.03 6.40
C ILE A 139 -10.35 -2.59 6.37
N GLU A 140 -10.70 -2.12 5.18
CA GLU A 140 -11.21 -0.77 4.89
C GLU A 140 -12.54 -0.89 4.14
N ALA A 141 -13.58 -0.22 4.63
CA ALA A 141 -14.88 -0.12 3.98
C ALA A 141 -15.16 1.34 3.61
N THR A 142 -15.40 1.60 2.33
CA THR A 142 -15.88 2.88 1.82
C THR A 142 -17.38 2.79 1.56
N PHE A 143 -18.19 3.57 2.27
CA PHE A 143 -19.62 3.73 2.02
C PHE A 143 -19.87 4.96 1.16
N TYR A 144 -20.50 4.77 -0.01
CA TYR A 144 -20.77 5.88 -0.94
C TYR A 144 -22.14 6.50 -0.73
N GLY A 145 -22.19 7.83 -0.80
CA GLY A 145 -23.42 8.62 -0.85
C GLY A 145 -24.31 8.52 0.40
N ARG A 146 -23.81 7.93 1.49
CA ARG A 146 -24.53 7.84 2.77
C ARG A 146 -23.58 7.68 3.95
N MET A 147 -24.05 8.13 5.11
CA MET A 147 -23.39 7.83 6.39
C MET A 147 -23.84 6.45 6.86
N PRO A 148 -22.92 5.49 7.12
CA PRO A 148 -23.30 4.22 7.71
C PRO A 148 -23.68 4.41 9.17
N THR A 149 -24.62 3.59 9.67
CA THR A 149 -24.81 3.46 11.12
C THR A 149 -23.66 2.67 11.74
N ILE A 150 -23.51 2.73 13.07
CA ILE A 150 -22.55 1.87 13.77
C ILE A 150 -22.81 0.39 13.50
N ASP A 151 -24.09 -0.01 13.44
CA ASP A 151 -24.46 -1.39 13.14
C ASP A 151 -24.10 -1.78 11.70
N ASP A 152 -24.24 -0.87 10.74
CA ASP A 152 -23.80 -1.10 9.36
C ASP A 152 -22.28 -1.32 9.31
N VAL A 153 -21.51 -0.49 10.03
CA VAL A 153 -20.05 -0.62 10.13
C VAL A 153 -19.66 -1.94 10.79
N HIS A 154 -20.26 -2.26 11.93
CA HIS A 154 -19.97 -3.50 12.65
C HIS A 154 -20.33 -4.73 11.82
N TYR A 155 -21.51 -4.75 11.17
CA TYR A 155 -21.91 -5.86 10.32
C TYR A 155 -20.92 -6.08 9.19
N ILE A 156 -20.56 -5.02 8.47
CA ILE A 156 -19.63 -5.09 7.35
C ILE A 156 -18.24 -5.56 7.79
N LEU A 157 -17.67 -4.93 8.82
CA LEU A 157 -16.33 -5.30 9.30
C LEU A 157 -16.31 -6.70 9.93
N PHE A 158 -17.38 -7.10 10.63
CA PHE A 158 -17.52 -8.45 11.17
C PHE A 158 -17.64 -9.49 10.06
N LYS A 159 -18.56 -9.29 9.10
CA LYS A 159 -18.75 -10.19 7.97
C LYS A 159 -17.42 -10.44 7.25
N TRP A 160 -16.66 -9.38 6.98
CA TRP A 160 -15.40 -9.53 6.26
C TRP A 160 -14.29 -10.16 7.09
N SER A 161 -14.14 -9.77 8.36
CA SER A 161 -13.10 -10.32 9.23
C SER A 161 -13.35 -11.76 9.69
N VAL A 162 -14.61 -12.20 9.73
CA VAL A 162 -14.97 -13.53 10.24
C VAL A 162 -15.37 -14.48 9.13
N GLU A 163 -16.14 -14.03 8.14
CA GLU A 163 -16.63 -14.90 7.07
C GLU A 163 -15.66 -15.00 5.90
N TYR A 164 -15.06 -13.88 5.44
CA TYR A 164 -14.19 -13.89 4.26
C TYR A 164 -12.73 -14.14 4.62
N LEU A 165 -12.21 -13.44 5.63
CA LEU A 165 -10.86 -13.65 6.14
C LEU A 165 -10.86 -14.62 7.33
N THR A 166 -11.35 -15.84 7.11
CA THR A 166 -11.42 -16.87 8.15
C THR A 166 -10.03 -17.15 8.77
N PRO A 167 -9.96 -17.64 10.03
CA PRO A 167 -8.68 -17.90 10.69
C PRO A 167 -7.73 -18.84 9.92
N LYS A 168 -8.26 -19.73 9.05
CA LYS A 168 -7.45 -20.61 8.19
C LYS A 168 -6.69 -19.86 7.08
N LEU A 169 -7.10 -18.64 6.74
CA LEU A 169 -6.48 -17.78 5.71
C LEU A 169 -5.57 -16.70 6.32
N CYS A 170 -5.44 -16.69 7.66
CA CYS A 170 -4.68 -15.68 8.39
C CYS A 170 -3.40 -16.30 8.97
N TYR A 171 -2.26 -15.75 8.56
CA TYR A 171 -0.94 -16.22 8.91
C TYR A 171 -0.24 -15.26 9.86
N SER A 172 0.44 -15.79 10.87
CA SER A 172 1.39 -15.02 11.67
C SER A 172 2.69 -14.86 10.88
N THR A 173 2.90 -13.70 10.28
CA THR A 173 4.12 -13.41 9.49
C THR A 173 4.78 -12.14 10.03
N GLN A 174 5.93 -12.32 10.69
CA GLN A 174 6.70 -11.20 11.24
C GLN A 174 7.05 -10.17 10.16
N VAL A 175 6.97 -8.88 10.52
CA VAL A 175 7.31 -7.77 9.62
C VAL A 175 8.75 -7.88 9.12
N GLU A 176 9.67 -8.38 9.95
CA GLU A 176 11.06 -8.63 9.55
C GLU A 176 11.16 -9.62 8.39
N LEU A 177 10.36 -10.70 8.39
CA LEU A 177 10.33 -11.68 7.31
C LEU A 177 9.74 -11.09 6.03
N GLN A 178 8.71 -10.25 6.16
CA GLN A 178 8.13 -9.53 5.02
C GLN A 178 9.15 -8.58 4.38
N TRP A 179 9.93 -7.88 5.20
CA TRP A 179 11.01 -7.00 4.73
C TRP A 179 12.15 -7.77 4.07
N LYS A 180 12.60 -8.87 4.68
CA LYS A 180 13.62 -9.76 4.10
C LYS A 180 13.20 -10.31 2.75
N ALA A 181 11.94 -10.74 2.62
CA ALA A 181 11.39 -11.21 1.35
C ALA A 181 11.45 -10.14 0.25
N LEU A 182 11.14 -8.87 0.57
CA LEU A 182 11.33 -7.76 -0.39
C LEU A 182 12.82 -7.56 -0.72
N ALA A 183 13.68 -7.49 0.29
CA ALA A 183 15.12 -7.24 0.14
C ALA A 183 15.80 -8.30 -0.75
N GLU A 184 15.36 -9.55 -0.67
CA GLU A 184 15.86 -10.65 -1.50
C GLU A 184 15.52 -10.50 -2.98
N GLN A 185 14.39 -9.85 -3.31
CA GLN A 185 13.97 -9.59 -4.69
C GLN A 185 14.66 -8.36 -5.31
N ILE A 186 15.31 -7.53 -4.50
CA ILE A 186 16.05 -6.36 -4.98
C ILE A 186 17.41 -6.82 -5.52
N ASN A 187 17.50 -6.87 -6.84
CA ASN A 187 18.72 -7.25 -7.56
C ASN A 187 19.67 -6.07 -7.76
N SER A 188 19.13 -4.86 -7.86
CA SER A 188 19.88 -3.66 -8.20
C SER A 188 19.18 -2.41 -7.68
N THR A 189 19.94 -1.47 -7.14
CA THR A 189 19.50 -0.09 -6.89
C THR A 189 20.10 0.82 -7.96
N SER A 190 19.31 1.79 -8.43
CA SER A 190 19.75 2.80 -9.41
C SER A 190 19.84 4.18 -8.78
N LEU A 191 20.93 4.89 -9.02
CA LEU A 191 21.09 6.30 -8.65
C LEU A 191 21.18 7.15 -9.92
N PHE A 192 20.30 8.13 -10.05
CA PHE A 192 20.23 9.07 -11.15
C PHE A 192 20.58 10.47 -10.66
N TYR A 193 21.41 11.17 -11.43
CA TYR A 193 21.62 12.61 -11.26
C TYR A 193 21.41 13.33 -12.59
N CYS A 194 20.49 14.28 -12.61
CA CYS A 194 20.27 15.17 -13.75
C CYS A 194 21.00 16.50 -13.50
N GLU A 195 22.06 16.77 -14.27
CA GLU A 195 22.85 18.00 -14.11
C GLU A 195 22.03 19.25 -14.45
N ALA A 196 21.14 19.17 -15.45
CA ALA A 196 20.33 20.30 -15.91
C ALA A 196 19.31 20.75 -14.85
N THR A 197 18.62 19.80 -14.21
CA THR A 197 17.61 20.08 -13.18
C THR A 197 18.18 20.08 -11.76
N ARG A 198 19.42 19.57 -11.59
CA ARG A 198 20.11 19.33 -10.32
C ARG A 198 19.34 18.39 -9.40
N GLU A 199 18.69 17.39 -9.98
CA GLU A 199 17.87 16.42 -9.25
C GLU A 199 18.61 15.11 -9.09
N VAL A 200 18.60 14.57 -7.88
CA VAL A 200 19.12 13.26 -7.51
C VAL A 200 17.95 12.35 -7.17
N LEU A 201 17.90 11.18 -7.79
CA LEU A 201 16.94 10.13 -7.52
C LEU A 201 17.68 8.83 -7.24
N ALA A 202 17.56 8.28 -6.04
CA ALA A 202 17.85 6.86 -5.81
C ALA A 202 16.55 6.07 -5.92
N ALA A 203 16.52 5.11 -6.82
CA ALA A 203 15.47 4.11 -6.93
C ALA A 203 16.01 2.79 -6.34
N HIS A 204 15.62 2.49 -5.11
CA HIS A 204 15.99 1.27 -4.39
C HIS A 204 15.28 0.05 -4.98
N TRP A 205 13.99 0.22 -5.33
CA TRP A 205 13.20 -0.78 -6.04
C TRP A 205 12.11 -0.13 -6.88
N VAL A 206 11.58 -0.88 -7.84
CA VAL A 206 10.37 -0.52 -8.58
C VAL A 206 9.40 -1.68 -8.46
N ASN A 207 8.18 -1.41 -8.02
CA ASN A 207 7.12 -2.40 -8.03
C ASN A 207 6.64 -2.60 -9.48
N GLU A 208 6.82 -3.81 -10.02
CA GLU A 208 6.53 -4.13 -11.43
C GLU A 208 5.06 -3.97 -11.82
N TYR A 209 4.14 -4.23 -10.88
CA TYR A 209 2.69 -4.14 -11.14
C TYR A 209 2.24 -2.68 -11.19
N THR A 210 2.69 -1.88 -10.24
CA THR A 210 2.19 -0.51 -10.06
C THR A 210 3.08 0.55 -10.69
N GLY A 211 4.28 0.19 -11.16
CA GLY A 211 5.29 1.12 -11.64
C GLY A 211 5.84 2.05 -10.54
N LYS A 212 5.46 1.82 -9.28
CA LYS A 212 5.79 2.70 -8.16
C LYS A 212 7.24 2.49 -7.72
N VAL A 213 8.00 3.58 -7.69
CA VAL A 213 9.41 3.59 -7.26
C VAL A 213 9.51 3.78 -5.75
N GLY A 214 10.26 2.91 -5.09
CA GLY A 214 10.73 3.11 -3.72
C GLY A 214 12.15 3.66 -3.74
N GLY A 215 12.37 4.79 -3.07
CA GLY A 215 13.69 5.38 -2.87
C GLY A 215 13.63 6.89 -2.60
N VAL A 216 14.76 7.56 -2.71
CA VAL A 216 14.93 8.95 -2.28
C VAL A 216 14.98 9.89 -3.48
N TYR A 217 14.27 11.01 -3.37
CA TYR A 217 14.37 12.13 -4.30
C TYR A 217 14.87 13.37 -3.59
N LYS A 218 15.86 14.05 -4.15
CA LYS A 218 16.41 15.30 -3.62
C LYS A 218 16.83 16.23 -4.73
N LYS A 219 16.44 17.51 -4.63
CA LYS A 219 16.99 18.57 -5.46
C LYS A 219 18.21 19.17 -4.78
N VAL A 220 19.28 19.39 -5.55
CA VAL A 220 20.54 19.95 -5.10
C VAL A 220 20.55 21.45 -5.37
N ASP A 221 20.54 22.24 -4.30
CA ASP A 221 20.44 23.70 -4.39
C ASP A 221 21.76 24.35 -4.84
N LYS A 222 22.90 23.80 -4.42
CA LYS A 222 24.25 24.26 -4.80
C LYS A 222 25.11 23.13 -5.33
N LYS A 223 25.88 23.38 -6.39
CA LYS A 223 26.68 22.34 -7.04
C LYS A 223 27.74 21.73 -6.12
N GLU A 224 28.28 22.52 -5.18
CA GLU A 224 29.24 22.05 -4.19
C GLU A 224 28.65 21.01 -3.22
N GLU A 225 27.32 20.97 -3.06
CA GLU A 225 26.61 20.03 -2.17
C GLU A 225 26.29 18.69 -2.86
N LEU A 226 26.62 18.54 -4.15
CA LEU A 226 26.28 17.35 -4.92
C LEU A 226 26.97 16.11 -4.36
N GLU A 227 28.27 16.15 -4.11
CA GLU A 227 29.01 15.00 -3.58
C GLU A 227 28.46 14.57 -2.22
N GLN A 228 28.23 15.53 -1.32
CA GLN A 228 27.62 15.26 -0.01
C GLN A 228 26.21 14.70 -0.14
N THR A 229 25.43 15.18 -1.11
CA THR A 229 24.08 14.68 -1.38
C THR A 229 24.11 13.26 -1.94
N LEU A 230 25.03 12.95 -2.85
CA LEU A 230 25.19 11.60 -3.41
C LEU A 230 25.64 10.62 -2.32
N LEU A 231 26.56 11.04 -1.43
CA LEU A 231 27.00 10.25 -0.28
C LEU A 231 25.85 10.02 0.71
N TRP A 232 25.06 11.05 1.02
CA TRP A 232 23.88 10.91 1.87
C TRP A 232 22.87 9.95 1.24
N VAL A 233 22.49 10.16 -0.02
CA VAL A 233 21.55 9.27 -0.73
C VAL A 233 22.08 7.83 -0.79
N ALA A 234 23.39 7.63 -0.97
CA ALA A 234 24.00 6.30 -0.90
C ALA A 234 23.95 5.69 0.51
N SER A 235 24.05 6.50 1.57
CA SER A 235 23.91 6.03 2.95
C SER A 235 22.47 5.67 3.35
N GLU A 236 21.48 6.20 2.63
CA GLU A 236 20.06 5.86 2.78
C GLU A 236 19.71 4.50 2.13
N LEU A 237 20.68 3.84 1.50
CA LEU A 237 20.50 2.51 0.95
C LEU A 237 20.48 1.47 2.06
N THR A 238 19.28 0.96 2.35
CA THR A 238 19.04 0.01 3.43
C THR A 238 19.34 -1.44 3.08
N PHE A 239 19.69 -1.70 1.83
CA PHE A 239 19.95 -3.04 1.34
C PHE A 239 21.45 -3.17 1.07
N ALA A 240 22.09 -4.18 1.66
CA ALA A 240 23.47 -4.55 1.35
C ALA A 240 23.55 -5.16 -0.06
N LYS A 241 23.24 -4.35 -1.08
CA LYS A 241 23.12 -4.74 -2.48
C LYS A 241 23.97 -3.82 -3.35
N PRO A 242 24.48 -4.31 -4.50
CA PRO A 242 25.23 -3.48 -5.43
C PRO A 242 24.43 -2.26 -5.87
N VAL A 243 25.13 -1.12 -5.96
CA VAL A 243 24.54 0.17 -6.33
C VAL A 243 25.07 0.54 -7.71
N HIS A 244 24.17 0.69 -8.69
CA HIS A 244 24.55 1.18 -9.99
C HIS A 244 24.31 2.68 -10.04
N ILE A 245 25.40 3.44 -10.10
CA ILE A 245 25.34 4.89 -10.25
C ILE A 245 25.32 5.20 -11.75
N LEU A 246 24.17 5.67 -12.23
CA LEU A 246 23.98 6.14 -13.59
C LEU A 246 24.25 7.63 -13.62
N HIS A 247 25.48 8.00 -13.95
CA HIS A 247 25.86 9.40 -14.12
C HIS A 247 25.63 9.90 -15.55
N LYS A 248 25.13 11.14 -15.62
CA LYS A 248 25.14 12.03 -16.80
C LYS A 248 24.14 11.69 -17.91
N PHE A 249 22.93 12.24 -17.79
CA PHE A 249 22.15 12.62 -18.97
C PHE A 249 22.55 14.05 -19.36
N ARG A 250 23.57 14.17 -20.23
CA ARG A 250 23.58 15.31 -21.17
C ARG A 250 22.65 14.90 -22.33
N GLN A 251 21.75 15.78 -22.74
CA GLN A 251 21.11 15.61 -24.05
C GLN A 251 22.22 15.35 -25.09
N GLY A 252 22.20 14.17 -25.71
CA GLY A 252 23.22 13.72 -26.65
C GLY A 252 24.28 12.80 -26.03
N THR A 253 24.02 11.49 -26.13
CA THR A 253 25.00 10.37 -26.25
C THR A 253 26.36 10.52 -25.58
N ARG A 254 26.52 9.86 -24.42
CA ARG A 254 27.60 8.90 -24.07
C ARG A 254 27.54 8.62 -22.55
N CYS A 255 27.15 7.40 -22.17
CA CYS A 255 27.19 6.92 -20.80
C CYS A 255 28.63 6.60 -20.38
N VAL A 256 29.00 7.02 -19.17
CA VAL A 256 30.20 6.53 -18.47
C VAL A 256 29.69 5.78 -17.25
N PHE A 257 30.04 4.48 -17.15
CA PHE A 257 29.65 3.62 -16.05
C PHE A 257 30.68 3.76 -14.92
N LEU A 258 30.21 4.09 -13.71
CA LEU A 258 30.99 3.91 -12.49
C LEU A 258 30.28 2.84 -11.66
N TRP A 259 30.95 1.69 -11.52
CA TRP A 259 30.51 0.58 -10.70
C TRP A 259 31.01 0.82 -9.28
N TYR A 260 30.09 0.97 -8.31
CA TYR A 260 30.42 0.90 -6.90
C TYR A 260 29.79 -0.38 -6.33
N THR A 261 30.60 -1.41 -6.20
CA THR A 261 30.31 -2.53 -5.31
C THR A 261 30.67 -2.06 -3.91
N PHE A 262 29.66 -1.74 -3.09
CA PHE A 262 29.88 -1.77 -1.64
C PHE A 262 30.06 -3.25 -1.29
N LEU A 263 31.32 -3.63 -1.04
CA LEU A 263 31.66 -4.95 -0.51
C LEU A 263 31.11 -5.07 0.92
N PRO A 264 30.72 -6.30 1.33
CA PRO A 264 29.95 -6.57 2.54
C PRO A 264 30.57 -6.05 3.84
#